data_AF-A0A0B7KLI2-F1
#
_entry.id   AF-A0A0B7KLI2-F1
#
_cell.length_a   1.000
_cell.length_b   1.000
_cell.length_c   1.000
_cell.angle_alpha   90.00
_cell.angle_beta   90.00
_cell.angle_gamma   90.00
#
_symmetry.space_group_name_H-M   'P 1'
#
loop_
_entity.id
_entity.type
_entity.pdbx_description
1 polymer ?
#
loop_
_entity_poly.entity_id
_entity_poly.type
_entity_poly.pdbx_seq_one_letter_code
_entity_poly.pdbx_strand_id
1 'polypeptide(L)'
;WDHCLNTYSNGLFGFKNYGWDQIIATGGKINMCVRWESSTAVTEAQRAQIATVVNQQYQKWFQWLYGYDSFPYSNIQVNVVGWAVRDRSLLQGSTSGITVYTDKDSGGAPQCSEACGRFFHQDGNYNSCPGGAANHYDQSLWLTDGFGGGAGGDWGQRIGREYFMGALSSSNIHILLHEMGHTFGLDDFYDWTPSGVSSFIMLAGSASQITDFDGWMLRNWWYELSRNRGWRSGGTTPTTTTTSSAANPTSTSGGTAPAFGQCGGQGWTGPTACASGYKCQYSNEWYSQCVPA
;
A
#
# COMPACT_ATOMS: atom_id res chain seq x y z
N TRP A 1 15.24 10.58 2.17
CA TRP A 1 14.55 10.70 3.47
C TRP A 1 14.06 12.11 3.70
N ASP A 2 14.97 13.09 3.79
CA ASP A 2 14.61 14.51 4.04
C ASP A 2 13.62 15.06 3.03
N HIS A 3 13.74 14.66 1.75
CA HIS A 3 12.74 14.98 0.73
C HIS A 3 11.34 14.47 1.13
N CYS A 4 11.19 13.17 1.40
CA CYS A 4 9.92 12.57 1.84
C CYS A 4 9.39 13.22 3.13
N LEU A 5 10.26 13.50 4.11
CA LEU A 5 9.86 14.20 5.33
C LEU A 5 9.35 15.62 5.04
N ASN A 6 9.96 16.35 4.11
CA ASN A 6 9.49 17.68 3.73
C ASN A 6 8.12 17.59 3.01
N THR A 7 8.01 16.66 2.06
CA THR A 7 6.79 16.42 1.27
C THR A 7 5.61 15.99 2.14
N TYR A 8 5.85 15.15 3.15
CA TYR A 8 4.79 14.54 3.99
C TYR A 8 4.88 14.93 5.47
N SER A 9 5.37 16.14 5.75
CA SER A 9 5.84 16.67 7.06
C SER A 9 4.96 16.46 8.29
N ASN A 10 3.68 16.11 8.15
CA ASN A 10 2.77 15.84 9.28
C ASN A 10 2.18 14.41 9.30
N GLY A 11 2.47 13.56 8.31
CA GLY A 11 1.75 12.30 8.09
C GLY A 11 2.63 11.05 7.94
N LEU A 12 3.91 11.20 7.58
CA LEU A 12 4.77 10.04 7.25
C LEU A 12 4.84 9.01 8.39
N PHE A 13 5.01 9.47 9.63
CA PHE A 13 5.03 8.57 10.80
C PHE A 13 3.66 8.39 11.45
N GLY A 14 2.67 9.25 11.15
CA GLY A 14 1.27 9.00 11.52
C GLY A 14 0.66 7.86 10.72
N PHE A 15 1.21 7.65 9.52
CA PHE A 15 0.97 6.57 8.56
C PHE A 15 1.07 5.14 9.12
N LYS A 16 0.00 4.41 9.45
CA LYS A 16 0.11 3.07 10.09
C LYS A 16 -0.27 1.88 9.20
N ASN A 17 -0.46 2.10 7.89
CA ASN A 17 -0.86 1.04 6.97
C ASN A 17 0.16 0.72 5.87
N TYR A 18 1.38 1.23 5.92
CA TYR A 18 2.41 0.86 4.93
C TYR A 18 2.61 -0.67 4.91
N GLY A 19 3.13 -1.20 3.80
CA GLY A 19 3.56 -2.59 3.69
C GLY A 19 4.49 -3.02 4.83
N TRP A 20 5.26 -2.08 5.39
CA TRP A 20 6.03 -2.27 6.61
C TRP A 20 5.18 -2.68 7.81
N ASP A 21 4.15 -1.89 8.13
CA ASP A 21 3.24 -2.18 9.23
C ASP A 21 2.46 -3.48 8.97
N GLN A 22 2.13 -3.77 7.70
CA GLN A 22 1.46 -5.01 7.29
C GLN A 22 2.31 -6.24 7.65
N ILE A 23 3.55 -6.28 7.17
CA ILE A 23 4.46 -7.41 7.38
C ILE A 23 4.76 -7.60 8.89
N ILE A 24 4.86 -6.52 9.65
CA ILE A 24 5.07 -6.61 11.11
C ILE A 24 3.81 -7.16 11.79
N ALA A 25 2.62 -6.67 11.46
CA ALA A 25 1.37 -7.11 12.06
C ALA A 25 1.06 -8.60 11.79
N THR A 26 1.47 -9.12 10.64
CA THR A 26 1.20 -10.50 10.21
C THR A 26 2.30 -11.49 10.56
N GLY A 27 3.42 -11.03 11.13
CA GLY A 27 4.57 -11.89 11.43
C GLY A 27 5.29 -12.39 10.17
N GLY A 28 5.45 -11.55 9.16
CA GLY A 28 6.20 -11.87 7.95
C GLY A 28 5.36 -12.45 6.82
N LYS A 29 4.08 -12.07 6.73
CA LYS A 29 3.17 -12.52 5.67
C LYS A 29 2.46 -11.35 5.01
N ILE A 30 2.03 -11.52 3.77
CA ILE A 30 1.10 -10.62 3.10
C ILE A 30 0.04 -11.50 2.44
N ASN A 31 -1.19 -11.38 2.90
CA ASN A 31 -2.33 -12.04 2.29
C ASN A 31 -2.95 -11.08 1.28
N MET A 32 -3.04 -11.52 0.03
CA MET A 32 -3.56 -10.74 -1.08
C MET A 32 -4.91 -11.27 -1.54
N CYS A 33 -5.79 -10.35 -1.90
CA CYS A 33 -7.02 -10.66 -2.62
C CYS A 33 -7.00 -10.07 -4.04
N VAL A 34 -7.14 -10.92 -5.04
CA VAL A 34 -7.16 -10.49 -6.45
C VAL A 34 -8.54 -9.94 -6.79
N ARG A 35 -8.61 -8.69 -7.27
CA ARG A 35 -9.79 -8.14 -7.93
C ARG A 35 -9.68 -8.40 -9.43
N TRP A 36 -10.45 -9.38 -9.90
CA TRP A 36 -10.50 -9.73 -11.32
C TRP A 36 -11.56 -8.88 -12.02
N GLU A 37 -11.14 -7.68 -12.41
CA GLU A 37 -11.99 -6.69 -13.10
C GLU A 37 -12.08 -7.00 -14.61
N SER A 38 -12.42 -8.24 -14.94
CA SER A 38 -12.48 -8.76 -16.30
C SER A 38 -13.67 -9.69 -16.54
N SER A 39 -14.14 -9.74 -17.79
CA SER A 39 -15.11 -10.74 -18.26
C SER A 39 -14.44 -12.00 -18.78
N THR A 40 -13.11 -12.00 -18.92
CA THR A 40 -12.37 -13.16 -19.40
C THR A 40 -12.31 -14.20 -18.29
N ALA A 41 -12.57 -15.47 -18.60
CA ALA A 41 -12.39 -16.56 -17.64
C ALA A 41 -10.91 -16.73 -17.30
N VAL A 42 -10.63 -17.18 -16.08
CA VAL A 42 -9.30 -17.49 -15.58
C VAL A 42 -9.27 -18.92 -15.05
N THR A 43 -8.31 -19.71 -15.52
CA THR A 43 -8.15 -21.12 -15.11
C THR A 43 -7.46 -21.23 -13.76
N GLU A 44 -7.63 -22.38 -13.09
CA GLU A 44 -6.91 -22.69 -11.86
C GLU A 44 -5.39 -22.61 -12.03
N ALA A 45 -4.86 -23.12 -13.14
CA ALA A 45 -3.44 -23.04 -13.47
C ALA A 45 -2.97 -21.58 -13.61
N GLN A 46 -3.77 -20.73 -14.26
CA GLN A 46 -3.46 -19.30 -14.36
C GLN A 46 -3.49 -18.63 -12.98
N ARG A 47 -4.48 -18.92 -12.14
CA ARG A 47 -4.53 -18.38 -10.76
C ARG A 47 -3.32 -18.79 -9.93
N ALA A 48 -2.91 -20.06 -10.02
CA ALA A 48 -1.71 -20.56 -9.36
C ALA A 48 -0.43 -19.88 -9.87
N GLN A 49 -0.33 -19.65 -11.19
CA GLN A 49 0.77 -18.91 -11.80
C GLN A 49 0.79 -17.46 -11.33
N ILE A 50 -0.37 -16.78 -11.27
CA ILE A 50 -0.49 -15.41 -10.74
C ILE A 50 0.02 -15.35 -9.30
N ALA A 51 -0.43 -16.25 -8.43
CA ALA A 51 0.04 -16.29 -7.04
C ALA A 51 1.57 -16.47 -6.93
N THR A 52 2.12 -17.38 -7.74
CA THR A 52 3.57 -17.63 -7.82
C THR A 52 4.33 -16.39 -8.27
N VAL A 53 3.89 -15.77 -9.37
CA VAL A 53 4.54 -14.60 -9.98
C VAL A 53 4.49 -13.40 -9.04
N VAL A 54 3.35 -13.13 -8.40
CA VAL A 54 3.21 -12.02 -7.46
C VAL A 54 4.18 -12.19 -6.28
N ASN A 55 4.27 -13.38 -5.70
CA ASN A 55 5.25 -13.66 -4.66
C ASN A 55 6.68 -13.45 -5.17
N GLN A 56 7.01 -13.95 -6.37
CA GLN A 56 8.34 -13.76 -6.97
C GLN A 56 8.69 -12.28 -7.21
N GLN A 57 7.74 -11.44 -7.64
CA GLN A 57 7.99 -10.01 -7.81
C GLN A 57 8.24 -9.32 -6.46
N TYR A 58 7.46 -9.67 -5.42
CA TYR A 58 7.71 -9.17 -4.05
C TYR A 58 9.07 -9.60 -3.50
N GLN A 59 9.51 -10.83 -3.77
CA GLN A 59 10.83 -11.29 -3.32
C GLN A 59 11.98 -10.44 -3.86
N LYS A 60 11.83 -9.82 -5.04
CA LYS A 60 12.85 -8.92 -5.61
C LYS A 60 13.02 -7.63 -4.81
N TRP A 61 11.98 -7.18 -4.11
CA TRP A 61 12.07 -6.12 -3.10
C TRP A 61 12.62 -6.67 -1.79
N PHE A 62 12.05 -7.77 -1.27
CA PHE A 62 12.39 -8.27 0.07
C PHE A 62 13.83 -8.80 0.22
N GLN A 63 14.45 -9.29 -0.86
CA GLN A 63 15.86 -9.71 -0.83
C GLN A 63 16.81 -8.59 -0.38
N TRP A 64 16.43 -7.31 -0.55
CA TRP A 64 17.22 -6.19 -0.07
C TRP A 64 17.20 -6.08 1.46
N LEU A 65 16.20 -6.64 2.13
CA LEU A 65 15.99 -6.48 3.57
C LEU A 65 16.51 -7.66 4.39
N TYR A 66 16.59 -8.85 3.81
CA TYR A 66 17.02 -10.03 4.55
C TYR A 66 18.45 -9.87 5.07
N GLY A 67 18.61 -10.00 6.40
CA GLY A 67 19.88 -9.79 7.10
C GLY A 67 20.30 -8.33 7.25
N TYR A 68 19.51 -7.37 6.78
CA TYR A 68 19.81 -5.94 6.89
C TYR A 68 19.23 -5.34 8.17
N ASP A 69 20.06 -4.62 8.93
CA ASP A 69 19.66 -3.72 10.02
C ASP A 69 18.60 -4.27 11.01
N SER A 70 18.79 -5.51 11.45
CA SER A 70 17.88 -6.23 12.36
C SER A 70 16.46 -6.44 11.80
N PHE A 71 16.31 -6.52 10.48
CA PHE A 71 15.06 -6.94 9.87
C PHE A 71 14.70 -8.36 10.34
N PRO A 72 13.49 -8.57 10.91
CA PRO A 72 13.20 -9.77 11.71
C PRO A 72 12.87 -11.02 10.88
N TYR A 73 12.78 -10.91 9.55
CA TYR A 73 12.38 -11.99 8.67
C TYR A 73 13.51 -12.37 7.72
N SER A 74 13.63 -13.66 7.43
CA SER A 74 14.50 -14.21 6.38
C SER A 74 13.72 -14.66 5.15
N ASN A 75 12.39 -14.68 5.24
CA ASN A 75 11.46 -15.00 4.17
C ASN A 75 10.10 -14.40 4.51
N ILE A 76 9.54 -13.59 3.62
CA ILE A 76 8.19 -13.05 3.74
C ILE A 76 7.31 -13.80 2.76
N GLN A 77 6.21 -14.35 3.23
CA GLN A 77 5.30 -15.13 2.39
C GLN A 77 4.20 -14.23 1.83
N VAL A 78 4.12 -14.11 0.51
CA VAL A 78 2.99 -13.45 -0.15
C VAL A 78 2.04 -14.50 -0.69
N ASN A 79 0.82 -14.50 -0.17
CA ASN A 79 -0.19 -15.51 -0.47
C ASN A 79 -1.38 -14.88 -1.18
N VAL A 80 -1.92 -15.52 -2.22
CA VAL A 80 -3.23 -15.14 -2.75
C VAL A 80 -4.30 -15.96 -2.04
N VAL A 81 -5.07 -15.31 -1.17
CA VAL A 81 -6.07 -15.95 -0.30
C VAL A 81 -7.50 -15.72 -0.77
N GLY A 82 -7.72 -14.77 -1.69
CA GLY A 82 -9.05 -14.42 -2.15
C GLY A 82 -9.09 -13.92 -3.59
N TRP A 83 -10.28 -14.05 -4.19
CA TRP A 83 -10.59 -13.61 -5.54
C TRP A 83 -11.96 -12.94 -5.57
N ALA A 84 -12.02 -11.69 -6.01
CA ALA A 84 -13.25 -11.01 -6.34
C ALA A 84 -13.50 -11.07 -7.85
N VAL A 85 -14.68 -11.57 -8.23
CA VAL A 85 -15.10 -11.73 -9.63
C VAL A 85 -16.53 -11.22 -9.81
N ARG A 86 -16.86 -10.74 -11.01
CA ARG A 86 -18.24 -10.34 -11.35
C ARG A 86 -19.21 -11.52 -11.40
N ASP A 87 -18.69 -12.70 -11.71
CA ASP A 87 -19.42 -13.97 -11.80
C ASP A 87 -18.48 -15.11 -11.41
N ARG A 88 -18.94 -16.00 -10.54
CA ARG A 88 -18.15 -17.15 -10.04
C ARG A 88 -17.74 -18.10 -11.16
N SER A 89 -18.52 -18.19 -12.24
CA SER A 89 -18.22 -19.02 -13.40
C SER A 89 -16.94 -18.61 -14.15
N LEU A 90 -16.45 -17.38 -13.93
CA LEU A 90 -15.17 -16.92 -14.49
C LEU A 90 -13.97 -17.65 -13.86
N LEU A 91 -14.13 -18.20 -12.64
CA LEU A 91 -13.09 -19.00 -12.01
C LEU A 91 -13.23 -20.46 -12.43
N GLN A 92 -12.54 -20.83 -13.51
CA GLN A 92 -12.54 -22.21 -14.00
C GLN A 92 -11.65 -23.09 -13.13
N GLY A 93 -12.07 -24.34 -12.88
CA GLY A 93 -11.37 -25.30 -12.03
C GLY A 93 -11.70 -25.14 -10.54
N SER A 94 -10.86 -25.68 -9.67
CA SER A 94 -11.06 -25.64 -8.22
C SER A 94 -10.87 -24.24 -7.65
N THR A 95 -11.72 -23.89 -6.68
CA THR A 95 -11.59 -22.71 -5.82
C THR A 95 -11.32 -23.09 -4.36
N SER A 96 -10.99 -24.35 -4.11
CA SER A 96 -10.61 -24.80 -2.77
C SER A 96 -9.38 -24.02 -2.26
N GLY A 97 -9.44 -23.58 -1.00
CA GLY A 97 -8.35 -22.84 -0.37
C GLY A 97 -8.30 -21.34 -0.68
N ILE A 98 -9.24 -20.81 -1.49
CA ILE A 98 -9.40 -19.36 -1.69
C ILE A 98 -10.83 -18.90 -1.38
N THR A 99 -10.96 -17.71 -0.82
CA THR A 99 -12.26 -17.07 -0.65
C THR A 99 -12.70 -16.42 -1.95
N VAL A 100 -13.91 -16.73 -2.42
CA VAL A 100 -14.47 -16.14 -3.64
C VAL A 100 -15.52 -15.10 -3.28
N TYR A 101 -15.21 -13.84 -3.60
CA TYR A 101 -16.08 -12.68 -3.42
C TYR A 101 -16.81 -12.36 -4.73
N THR A 102 -18.05 -11.87 -4.58
CA THR A 102 -18.87 -11.36 -5.69
C THR A 102 -19.38 -9.94 -5.39
N ASP A 103 -18.79 -9.31 -4.39
CA ASP A 103 -19.10 -7.97 -3.93
C ASP A 103 -18.70 -6.97 -5.03
N LYS A 104 -19.28 -5.78 -5.00
CA LYS A 104 -19.00 -4.72 -5.97
C LYS A 104 -18.69 -3.43 -5.23
N ASP A 105 -17.76 -2.66 -5.77
CA ASP A 105 -17.55 -1.29 -5.33
C ASP A 105 -18.65 -0.35 -5.86
N SER A 106 -18.56 0.93 -5.52
CA SER A 106 -19.49 1.96 -5.97
C SER A 106 -19.52 2.14 -7.50
N GLY A 107 -18.46 1.75 -8.21
CA GLY A 107 -18.36 1.73 -9.67
C GLY A 107 -18.90 0.45 -10.31
N GLY A 108 -19.34 -0.53 -9.50
CA GLY A 108 -19.84 -1.81 -9.98
C GLY A 108 -18.74 -2.82 -10.32
N ALA A 109 -17.47 -2.50 -10.07
CA ALA A 109 -16.35 -3.40 -10.30
C ALA A 109 -16.26 -4.45 -9.18
N PRO A 110 -15.87 -5.71 -9.47
CA PRO A 110 -15.71 -6.74 -8.45
C PRO A 110 -14.79 -6.30 -7.33
N GLN A 111 -15.19 -6.47 -6.08
CA GLN A 111 -14.49 -5.99 -4.89
C GLN A 111 -14.26 -7.15 -3.92
N CYS A 112 -13.06 -7.22 -3.35
CA CYS A 112 -12.80 -8.10 -2.21
C CYS A 112 -13.50 -7.51 -0.98
N SER A 113 -14.10 -8.34 -0.13
CA SER A 113 -14.99 -7.82 0.93
C SER A 113 -14.29 -6.80 1.82
N GLU A 114 -14.85 -5.58 1.90
CA GLU A 114 -14.28 -4.50 2.71
C GLU A 114 -14.18 -4.90 4.18
N ALA A 115 -15.14 -5.70 4.65
CA ALA A 115 -15.19 -6.24 6.01
C ALA A 115 -13.95 -7.08 6.40
N CYS A 116 -13.17 -7.54 5.42
CA CYS A 116 -11.98 -8.38 5.58
C CYS A 116 -10.68 -7.69 5.12
N GLY A 117 -10.75 -6.49 4.54
CA GLY A 117 -9.57 -5.82 4.00
C GLY A 117 -8.88 -4.94 5.04
N ARG A 118 -7.57 -5.11 5.25
CA ARG A 118 -6.79 -4.27 6.18
C ARG A 118 -6.88 -2.77 5.87
N PHE A 119 -6.97 -2.40 4.59
CA PHE A 119 -7.17 -1.02 4.17
C PHE A 119 -8.38 -0.35 4.87
N PHE A 120 -9.45 -1.11 5.10
CA PHE A 120 -10.68 -0.67 5.76
C PHE A 120 -10.66 -0.87 7.28
N HIS A 121 -9.76 -1.71 7.79
CA HIS A 121 -9.65 -2.14 9.18
C HIS A 121 -8.23 -1.90 9.73
N GLN A 122 -7.75 -0.66 9.62
CA GLN A 122 -6.41 -0.27 10.10
C GLN A 122 -6.28 -0.30 11.62
N ASP A 123 -7.41 -0.38 12.33
CA ASP A 123 -7.50 -0.62 13.77
C ASP A 123 -7.27 -2.11 14.15
N GLY A 124 -7.16 -3.00 13.16
CA GLY A 124 -7.03 -4.44 13.34
C GLY A 124 -8.32 -5.16 13.75
N ASN A 125 -9.47 -4.48 13.68
CA ASN A 125 -10.75 -5.03 14.10
C ASN A 125 -11.47 -5.72 12.93
N TYR A 126 -11.32 -7.04 12.82
CA TYR A 126 -11.96 -7.85 11.79
C TYR A 126 -13.24 -8.56 12.24
N ASN A 127 -13.95 -8.04 13.24
CA ASN A 127 -15.18 -8.69 13.76
C ASN A 127 -16.29 -8.80 12.70
N SER A 128 -16.28 -7.93 11.69
CA SER A 128 -17.19 -8.00 10.54
C SER A 128 -16.75 -8.99 9.46
N CYS A 129 -15.49 -9.45 9.48
CA CYS A 129 -14.98 -10.38 8.48
C CYS A 129 -15.51 -11.81 8.74
N PRO A 130 -16.11 -12.49 7.76
CA PRO A 130 -16.41 -13.91 7.88
C PRO A 130 -15.13 -14.74 8.11
N GLY A 131 -15.05 -15.37 9.29
CA GLY A 131 -13.85 -16.08 9.75
C GLY A 131 -12.83 -15.20 10.50
N GLY A 132 -13.19 -13.94 10.77
CA GLY A 132 -12.45 -13.01 11.59
C GLY A 132 -11.05 -12.69 11.05
N ALA A 133 -10.15 -12.33 11.95
CA ALA A 133 -8.78 -11.96 11.62
C ALA A 133 -7.99 -13.10 10.91
N ALA A 134 -8.39 -14.36 11.01
CA ALA A 134 -7.70 -15.44 10.29
C ALA A 134 -7.95 -15.40 8.77
N ASN A 135 -9.07 -14.80 8.33
CA ASN A 135 -9.52 -14.78 6.94
C ASN A 135 -9.35 -13.42 6.26
N HIS A 136 -8.75 -12.44 6.94
CA HIS A 136 -8.51 -11.12 6.38
C HIS A 136 -7.46 -11.15 5.25
N TYR A 137 -7.45 -10.08 4.44
CA TYR A 137 -6.39 -9.81 3.48
C TYR A 137 -5.76 -8.44 3.75
N ASP A 138 -4.46 -8.34 3.51
CA ASP A 138 -3.65 -7.14 3.73
C ASP A 138 -3.71 -6.20 2.53
N GLN A 139 -3.69 -6.78 1.32
CA GLN A 139 -3.57 -6.04 0.08
C GLN A 139 -4.47 -6.61 -1.01
N SER A 140 -4.70 -5.81 -2.04
CA SER A 140 -5.46 -6.21 -3.20
C SER A 140 -4.68 -6.00 -4.50
N LEU A 141 -4.71 -7.02 -5.37
CA LEU A 141 -4.17 -6.93 -6.72
C LEU A 141 -5.31 -6.80 -7.72
N TRP A 142 -5.45 -5.64 -8.34
CA TRP A 142 -6.52 -5.36 -9.28
C TRP A 142 -5.99 -5.59 -10.69
N LEU A 143 -6.58 -6.57 -11.36
CA LEU A 143 -6.27 -6.91 -12.73
C LEU A 143 -7.42 -6.42 -13.61
N THR A 144 -7.23 -5.25 -14.21
CA THR A 144 -8.28 -4.48 -14.88
C THR A 144 -8.14 -4.54 -16.40
N ASP A 145 -9.22 -4.92 -17.09
CA ASP A 145 -9.29 -4.89 -18.56
C ASP A 145 -9.05 -3.46 -19.09
N GLY A 146 -8.11 -3.33 -20.03
CA GLY A 146 -7.87 -2.07 -20.74
C GLY A 146 -7.27 -0.94 -19.88
N PHE A 147 -6.87 -1.21 -18.64
CA PHE A 147 -6.19 -0.23 -17.80
C PHE A 147 -4.76 -0.01 -18.29
N GLY A 148 -4.45 1.23 -18.67
CA GLY A 148 -3.11 1.65 -19.07
C GLY A 148 -2.31 2.15 -17.86
N GLY A 149 -1.08 1.65 -17.71
CA GLY A 149 -0.20 2.02 -16.60
C GLY A 149 -0.42 1.18 -15.33
N GLY A 150 -0.05 1.75 -14.19
CA GLY A 150 -0.17 1.16 -12.87
C GLY A 150 -0.65 2.18 -11.84
N ALA A 151 -1.14 1.69 -10.72
CA ALA A 151 -1.34 2.47 -9.51
C ALA A 151 -1.05 1.59 -8.29
N GLY A 152 -0.40 2.14 -7.28
CA GLY A 152 0.07 1.41 -6.11
C GLY A 152 -0.07 2.20 -4.83
N GLY A 153 -0.17 1.49 -3.72
CA GLY A 153 -0.26 2.10 -2.40
C GLY A 153 -0.31 1.04 -1.30
N ASP A 154 -0.70 1.48 -0.11
CA ASP A 154 -0.90 0.61 1.05
C ASP A 154 -1.98 -0.46 0.80
N TRP A 155 -3.01 -0.14 0.03
CA TRP A 155 -4.08 -1.07 -0.35
C TRP A 155 -3.64 -2.16 -1.33
N GLY A 156 -2.47 -2.05 -1.96
CA GLY A 156 -1.96 -3.00 -2.96
C GLY A 156 -1.65 -2.33 -4.31
N GLN A 157 -1.97 -3.02 -5.41
CA GLN A 157 -1.62 -2.59 -6.77
C GLN A 157 -2.79 -2.77 -7.74
N ARG A 158 -2.89 -1.89 -8.73
CA ARG A 158 -3.74 -2.01 -9.90
C ARG A 158 -2.90 -1.93 -11.16
N ILE A 159 -3.11 -2.89 -12.05
CA ILE A 159 -2.38 -2.99 -13.31
C ILE A 159 -3.32 -3.50 -14.42
N GLY A 160 -2.97 -3.19 -15.66
CA GLY A 160 -3.66 -3.73 -16.83
C GLY A 160 -3.59 -5.25 -16.85
N ARG A 161 -4.75 -5.92 -16.89
CA ARG A 161 -4.82 -7.39 -16.89
C ARG A 161 -4.09 -7.96 -18.08
N GLU A 162 -4.29 -7.43 -19.29
CA GLU A 162 -3.66 -7.92 -20.51
C GLU A 162 -2.13 -7.85 -20.41
N TYR A 163 -1.62 -6.73 -19.91
CA TYR A 163 -0.19 -6.53 -19.65
C TYR A 163 0.35 -7.56 -18.66
N PHE A 164 -0.31 -7.70 -17.50
CA PHE A 164 0.14 -8.61 -16.46
C PHE A 164 0.09 -10.07 -16.90
N MET A 165 -1.01 -10.49 -17.51
CA MET A 165 -1.19 -11.86 -18.01
C MET A 165 -0.19 -12.19 -19.12
N GLY A 166 0.12 -11.23 -20.00
CA GLY A 166 1.16 -11.37 -21.01
C GLY A 166 2.59 -11.44 -20.43
N ALA A 167 2.79 -10.92 -19.22
CA ALA A 167 4.09 -10.86 -18.54
C ALA A 167 4.30 -11.98 -17.50
N LEU A 168 3.39 -12.97 -17.38
CA LEU A 168 3.50 -14.05 -16.37
C LEU A 168 4.74 -14.95 -16.51
N SER A 169 5.46 -14.89 -17.63
CA SER A 169 6.72 -15.59 -17.86
C SER A 169 7.95 -14.67 -17.78
N SER A 170 7.74 -13.36 -17.62
CA SER A 170 8.80 -12.37 -17.54
C SER A 170 9.49 -12.44 -16.18
N SER A 171 10.82 -12.35 -16.16
CA SER A 171 11.57 -12.24 -14.91
C SER A 171 11.14 -11.00 -14.12
N ASN A 172 10.98 -9.86 -14.81
CA ASN A 172 10.58 -8.59 -14.21
C ASN A 172 9.27 -8.12 -14.86
N ILE A 173 8.27 -7.85 -14.03
CA ILE A 173 7.03 -7.20 -14.45
C ILE A 173 7.14 -5.73 -14.06
N HIS A 174 7.75 -4.93 -14.95
CA HIS A 174 8.14 -3.53 -14.69
C HIS A 174 7.09 -2.74 -13.91
N ILE A 175 5.86 -2.61 -14.45
CA ILE A 175 4.83 -1.76 -13.84
C ILE A 175 4.51 -2.27 -12.43
N LEU A 176 4.35 -3.58 -12.27
CA LEU A 176 4.08 -4.17 -10.96
C LEU A 176 5.21 -3.91 -9.95
N LEU A 177 6.48 -3.99 -10.38
CA LEU A 177 7.62 -3.70 -9.51
C LEU A 177 7.61 -2.25 -9.04
N HIS A 178 7.27 -1.31 -9.92
CA HIS A 178 7.10 0.10 -9.59
C HIS A 178 5.97 0.29 -8.56
N GLU A 179 4.77 -0.21 -8.85
CA GLU A 179 3.62 -0.05 -7.95
C GLU A 179 3.80 -0.69 -6.57
N MET A 180 4.56 -1.79 -6.49
CA MET A 180 4.94 -2.40 -5.21
C MET A 180 5.82 -1.47 -4.36
N GLY A 181 6.61 -0.58 -4.97
CA GLY A 181 7.44 0.38 -4.25
C GLY A 181 6.58 1.36 -3.42
N HIS A 182 5.47 1.84 -3.99
CA HIS A 182 4.54 2.73 -3.29
C HIS A 182 3.91 2.09 -2.05
N THR A 183 3.67 0.78 -2.07
CA THR A 183 3.23 0.04 -0.88
C THR A 183 4.18 0.20 0.31
N PHE A 184 5.47 0.40 0.05
CA PHE A 184 6.51 0.62 1.06
C PHE A 184 6.90 2.10 1.24
N GLY A 185 6.09 3.02 0.72
CA GLY A 185 6.27 4.46 0.87
C GLY A 185 7.31 5.06 -0.09
N LEU A 186 7.75 4.33 -1.12
CA LEU A 186 8.62 4.92 -2.13
C LEU A 186 7.81 5.86 -3.02
N ASP A 187 8.29 7.09 -3.20
CA ASP A 187 7.62 8.11 -4.01
C ASP A 187 7.91 7.93 -5.50
N ASP A 188 7.04 8.50 -6.31
CA ASP A 188 7.32 8.78 -7.70
C ASP A 188 8.33 9.92 -7.87
N PHE A 189 9.13 9.85 -8.92
CA PHE A 189 10.13 10.87 -9.25
C PHE A 189 9.79 11.56 -10.58
N TYR A 190 8.82 12.48 -10.57
CA TYR A 190 8.46 13.26 -11.77
C TYR A 190 9.17 14.61 -11.85
N ASP A 191 9.17 15.35 -10.73
CA ASP A 191 9.59 16.76 -10.71
C ASP A 191 11.02 16.98 -10.23
N TRP A 192 11.65 15.91 -9.72
CA TRP A 192 13.00 15.95 -9.19
C TRP A 192 13.65 14.58 -9.27
N THR A 193 14.96 14.55 -9.52
CA THR A 193 15.78 13.34 -9.44
C THR A 193 17.03 13.60 -8.59
N PRO A 194 17.48 12.62 -7.79
CA PRO A 194 18.74 12.72 -7.05
C PRO A 194 19.92 12.94 -7.99
N SER A 195 20.83 13.85 -7.63
CA SER A 195 22.01 14.12 -8.44
C SER A 195 22.87 12.86 -8.63
N GLY A 196 23.21 12.56 -9.89
CA GLY A 196 24.04 11.41 -10.24
C GLY A 196 23.29 10.08 -10.35
N VAL A 197 21.96 10.06 -10.19
CA VAL A 197 21.13 8.86 -10.36
C VAL A 197 20.06 9.12 -11.41
N SER A 198 20.07 8.34 -12.50
CA SER A 198 19.19 8.55 -13.66
C SER A 198 18.42 7.32 -14.13
N SER A 199 18.60 6.16 -13.50
CA SER A 199 17.94 4.91 -13.88
C SER A 199 17.65 4.07 -12.63
N PHE A 200 16.37 3.98 -12.29
CA PHE A 200 15.84 3.21 -11.14
C PHE A 200 14.32 3.05 -11.29
N ILE A 201 13.73 2.00 -10.70
CA ILE A 201 12.35 1.61 -10.99
C ILE A 201 11.35 2.71 -10.59
N MET A 202 11.59 3.43 -9.49
CA MET A 202 10.69 4.50 -9.01
C MET A 202 10.76 5.78 -9.85
N LEU A 203 11.75 5.91 -10.75
CA LEU A 203 11.72 6.89 -11.84
C LEU A 203 11.09 6.21 -13.04
N ALA A 204 9.76 6.33 -13.14
CA ALA A 204 8.93 5.59 -14.09
C ALA A 204 9.52 5.60 -15.51
N GLY A 205 9.69 4.41 -16.09
CA GLY A 205 10.22 4.24 -17.45
C GLY A 205 11.76 4.27 -17.56
N SER A 206 12.51 4.67 -16.53
CA SER A 206 13.98 4.77 -16.61
C SER A 206 14.71 3.44 -16.38
N ALA A 207 14.05 2.46 -15.75
CA ALA A 207 14.55 1.10 -15.54
C ALA A 207 13.42 0.08 -15.72
N SER A 208 13.74 -1.16 -16.07
CA SER A 208 12.78 -2.26 -16.22
C SER A 208 12.80 -3.25 -15.05
N GLN A 209 13.64 -2.99 -14.05
CA GLN A 209 13.84 -3.82 -12.87
C GLN A 209 14.29 -2.97 -11.68
N ILE A 210 14.15 -3.51 -10.46
CA ILE A 210 14.66 -2.92 -9.23
C ILE A 210 16.19 -2.80 -9.34
N THR A 211 16.71 -1.61 -9.06
CA THR A 211 18.14 -1.29 -9.08
C THR A 211 18.72 -1.19 -7.67
N ASP A 212 20.03 -1.01 -7.58
CA ASP A 212 20.72 -0.76 -6.31
C ASP A 212 20.19 0.48 -5.59
N PHE A 213 19.81 1.52 -6.35
CA PHE A 213 19.27 2.74 -5.78
C PHE A 213 17.88 2.52 -5.17
N ASP A 214 17.03 1.75 -5.84
CA ASP A 214 15.71 1.37 -5.31
C ASP A 214 15.84 0.55 -4.03
N GLY A 215 16.73 -0.44 -4.04
CA GLY A 215 17.04 -1.27 -2.87
C GLY A 215 17.58 -0.45 -1.70
N TRP A 216 18.44 0.54 -1.99
CA TRP A 216 18.93 1.49 -0.98
C TRP A 216 17.79 2.35 -0.41
N MET A 217 16.89 2.87 -1.25
CA MET A 217 15.72 3.64 -0.78
C MET A 217 14.82 2.80 0.14
N LEU A 218 14.54 1.55 -0.25
CA LEU A 218 13.75 0.62 0.55
C LEU A 218 14.42 0.34 1.90
N ARG A 219 15.74 0.11 1.92
CA ARG A 219 16.53 -0.06 3.15
C ARG A 219 16.52 1.17 4.04
N ASN A 220 16.56 2.36 3.44
CA ASN A 220 16.51 3.61 4.19
C ASN A 220 15.14 3.81 4.86
N TRP A 221 14.06 3.47 4.17
CA TRP A 221 12.72 3.43 4.76
C TRP A 221 12.64 2.49 5.97
N TRP A 222 13.15 1.27 5.83
CA TRP A 222 13.24 0.34 6.97
C TRP A 222 14.06 0.94 8.12
N TYR A 223 15.25 1.47 7.83
CA TYR A 223 16.16 2.02 8.84
C TYR A 223 15.46 3.08 9.71
N GLU A 224 14.78 4.03 9.07
CA GLU A 224 14.16 5.16 9.76
C GLU A 224 12.86 4.74 10.46
N LEU A 225 11.97 4.05 9.74
CA LEU A 225 10.65 3.70 10.26
C LEU A 225 10.74 2.70 11.40
N SER A 226 11.60 1.68 11.31
CA SER A 226 11.74 0.68 12.36
C SER A 226 12.28 1.26 13.68
N ARG A 227 13.12 2.29 13.63
CA ARG A 227 13.58 3.05 14.81
C ARG A 227 12.45 3.89 15.38
N ASN A 228 11.72 4.61 14.54
CA ASN A 228 10.56 5.39 14.95
C ASN A 228 9.48 4.51 15.61
N ARG A 229 9.27 3.31 15.08
CA ARG A 229 8.25 2.35 15.53
C ARG A 229 8.71 1.43 16.67
N GLY A 230 10.02 1.38 16.96
CA GLY A 230 10.59 0.50 17.98
C GLY A 230 10.61 -0.99 17.60
N TRP A 231 10.60 -1.34 16.30
CA TRP A 231 10.57 -2.73 15.83
C TRP A 231 11.91 -3.48 15.93
N ARG A 232 13.00 -2.77 16.25
CA ARG A 232 14.35 -3.34 16.41
C ARG A 232 14.60 -3.70 17.87
N SER A 233 13.96 -4.74 18.39
CA SER A 233 14.09 -5.09 19.81
C SER A 233 15.46 -5.71 20.11
N GLY A 234 16.34 -4.90 20.71
CA GLY A 234 17.64 -5.27 21.26
C GLY A 234 18.37 -4.13 22.02
N GLY A 235 17.69 -3.05 22.39
CA GLY A 235 18.29 -1.93 23.11
C GLY A 235 17.26 -1.08 23.83
N THR A 236 17.54 -0.79 25.09
CA THR A 236 16.83 0.10 26.03
C THR A 236 16.19 1.32 25.38
N THR A 237 14.94 1.57 25.76
CA THR A 237 14.19 2.81 25.55
C THR A 237 15.07 4.04 25.85
N PRO A 238 15.22 5.01 24.93
CA PRO A 238 15.58 6.35 25.34
C PRO A 238 14.32 6.99 25.92
N THR A 239 14.30 7.15 27.24
CA THR A 239 13.38 8.07 27.91
C THR A 239 13.76 9.48 27.47
N THR A 240 13.02 10.05 26.52
CA THR A 240 13.17 11.46 26.15
C THR A 240 12.53 12.30 27.26
N THR A 241 13.35 12.94 28.07
CA THR A 241 12.93 13.94 29.07
C THR A 241 12.33 15.14 28.34
N THR A 242 11.02 15.30 28.38
CA THR A 242 10.32 16.51 27.91
C THR A 242 10.52 17.66 28.89
N THR A 243 11.35 18.64 28.55
CA THR A 243 11.29 19.99 29.11
C THR A 243 10.21 20.79 28.39
N SER A 244 9.20 21.20 29.16
CA SER A 244 8.09 22.05 28.74
C SER A 244 8.55 23.46 28.40
N SER A 245 8.12 24.00 27.26
CA SER A 245 8.09 25.44 27.00
C SER A 245 6.97 25.74 26.01
N ALA A 246 5.93 26.41 26.51
CA ALA A 246 4.74 26.78 25.76
C ALA A 246 5.03 27.92 24.77
N ALA A 247 4.45 27.83 23.58
CA ALA A 247 4.21 28.96 22.70
C ALA A 247 2.80 28.87 22.08
N ASN A 248 2.10 30.01 22.14
CA ASN A 248 0.70 30.23 21.80
C ASN A 248 0.48 30.18 20.26
N PRO A 249 -0.67 29.72 19.73
CA PRO A 249 -0.86 29.59 18.28
C PRO A 249 -1.36 30.90 17.65
N THR A 250 -0.77 31.28 16.52
CA THR A 250 -1.23 32.36 15.66
C THR A 250 -2.09 31.77 14.54
N SER A 251 -3.35 32.22 14.44
CA SER A 251 -4.32 31.78 13.44
C SER A 251 -4.12 32.49 12.09
N THR A 252 -4.00 31.74 10.99
CA THR A 252 -4.13 32.26 9.63
C THR A 252 -5.01 31.34 8.78
N SER A 253 -6.32 31.63 8.78
CA SER A 253 -7.31 31.06 7.86
C SER A 253 -7.32 31.83 6.53
N GLY A 254 -7.24 31.15 5.38
CA GLY A 254 -7.37 31.82 4.09
C GLY A 254 -7.42 30.96 2.83
N GLY A 255 -7.70 29.65 2.91
CA GLY A 255 -7.75 28.78 1.72
C GLY A 255 -8.77 27.66 1.86
N THR A 256 -9.04 26.96 0.76
CA THR A 256 -9.69 25.64 0.76
C THR A 256 -8.63 24.54 0.85
N ALA A 257 -8.92 23.47 1.58
CA ALA A 257 -8.09 22.28 1.62
C ALA A 257 -8.13 21.59 0.24
N PRO A 258 -7.00 21.08 -0.27
CA PRO A 258 -6.97 20.38 -1.54
C PRO A 258 -7.78 19.08 -1.47
N ALA A 259 -8.03 18.46 -2.63
CA ALA A 259 -8.54 17.09 -2.72
C ALA A 259 -7.76 16.17 -1.78
N PHE A 260 -8.45 15.40 -0.94
CA PHE A 260 -7.86 14.49 0.05
C PHE A 260 -7.01 15.18 1.15
N GLY A 261 -6.99 16.51 1.20
CA GLY A 261 -6.35 17.27 2.27
C GLY A 261 -7.15 17.29 3.58
N GLN A 262 -6.49 17.61 4.69
CA GLN A 262 -7.17 17.80 5.97
C GLN A 262 -8.04 19.06 5.95
N CYS A 263 -9.27 18.94 6.41
CA CYS A 263 -10.26 20.00 6.48
C CYS A 263 -10.87 20.17 7.88
N GLY A 264 -10.33 19.48 8.90
CA GLY A 264 -10.81 19.57 10.27
C GLY A 264 -10.06 18.65 11.22
N GLY A 265 -10.34 18.79 12.51
CA GLY A 265 -9.69 18.03 13.58
C GLY A 265 -9.31 18.92 14.77
N GLN A 266 -9.25 18.34 15.96
CA GLN A 266 -8.78 19.03 17.17
C GLN A 266 -7.34 19.50 16.98
N GLY A 267 -7.08 20.78 17.23
CA GLY A 267 -5.78 21.42 17.01
C GLY A 267 -5.46 21.79 15.56
N TRP A 268 -6.34 21.48 14.59
CA TRP A 268 -6.17 21.90 13.20
C TRP A 268 -6.38 23.42 13.06
N THR A 269 -5.39 24.12 12.53
CA THR A 269 -5.42 25.57 12.29
C THR A 269 -5.50 25.94 10.80
N GLY A 270 -5.63 24.94 9.92
CA GLY A 270 -5.66 25.13 8.47
C GLY A 270 -7.08 25.31 7.89
N PRO A 271 -7.22 25.25 6.56
CA PRO A 271 -8.50 25.31 5.86
C PRO A 271 -9.55 24.34 6.39
N THR A 272 -10.79 24.79 6.57
CA THR A 272 -11.92 23.94 6.98
C THR A 272 -12.92 23.66 5.86
N ALA A 273 -12.80 24.37 4.74
CA ALA A 273 -13.57 24.14 3.54
C ALA A 273 -12.72 23.38 2.51
N CYS A 274 -13.33 22.48 1.74
CA CYS A 274 -12.66 21.72 0.70
C CYS A 274 -12.68 22.43 -0.66
N ALA A 275 -11.72 22.10 -1.52
CA ALA A 275 -11.73 22.52 -2.92
C ALA A 275 -13.02 22.05 -3.63
N SER A 276 -13.40 22.73 -4.70
CA SER A 276 -14.61 22.41 -5.45
C SER A 276 -14.63 20.94 -5.89
N GLY A 277 -15.78 20.27 -5.73
CA GLY A 277 -15.94 18.84 -5.98
C GLY A 277 -15.63 17.92 -4.78
N TYR A 278 -15.24 18.48 -3.63
CA TYR A 278 -14.94 17.74 -2.41
C TYR A 278 -15.73 18.26 -1.22
N LYS A 279 -16.04 17.37 -0.28
CA LYS A 279 -16.69 17.69 1.01
C LYS A 279 -15.80 17.26 2.17
N CYS A 280 -15.86 18.02 3.26
CA CYS A 280 -15.11 17.67 4.46
C CYS A 280 -15.81 16.54 5.20
N GLN A 281 -15.22 15.34 5.21
CA GLN A 281 -15.72 14.19 5.93
C GLN A 281 -14.94 14.02 7.25
N TYR A 282 -15.67 14.01 8.36
CA TYR A 282 -15.11 13.68 9.67
C TYR A 282 -14.58 12.24 9.67
N SER A 283 -13.36 12.05 10.18
CA SER A 283 -12.76 10.72 10.38
C SER A 283 -12.65 10.41 11.87
N ASN A 284 -11.99 11.28 12.63
CA ASN A 284 -11.86 11.17 14.08
C ASN A 284 -11.68 12.56 14.73
N GLU A 285 -11.59 12.60 16.06
CA GLU A 285 -11.55 13.85 16.82
C GLU A 285 -10.38 14.76 16.42
N TRP A 286 -9.27 14.21 15.92
CA TRP A 286 -8.08 14.95 15.49
C TRP A 286 -8.01 15.18 13.98
N TYR A 287 -8.93 14.62 13.18
CA TYR A 287 -8.81 14.61 11.72
C TYR A 287 -10.15 14.52 10.95
N SER A 288 -10.32 15.39 9.98
CA SER A 288 -11.35 15.34 8.93
C SER A 288 -10.69 15.58 7.56
N GLN A 289 -11.15 14.89 6.51
CA GLN A 289 -10.53 14.92 5.18
C GLN A 289 -11.49 15.39 4.08
N CYS A 290 -10.97 16.08 3.07
CA CYS A 290 -11.70 16.35 1.85
C CYS A 290 -11.85 15.11 0.99
N VAL A 291 -13.06 14.57 0.90
CA VAL A 291 -13.39 13.42 0.04
C VAL A 291 -14.25 13.89 -1.15
N PRO A 292 -14.29 13.16 -2.27
CA PRO A 292 -15.20 13.47 -3.37
C PRO A 292 -16.64 13.64 -2.87
N ALA A 293 -17.30 14.71 -3.31
CA ALA A 293 -18.62 15.11 -2.83
C ALA A 293 -19.72 14.11 -3.20
#